data_AF-A0A7Y5KFR7-F1
#
_entry.id   AF-A0A7Y5KFR7-F1
#
_cell.length_a   1.000
_cell.length_b   1.000
_cell.length_c   1.000
_cell.angle_alpha   90.00
_cell.angle_beta   90.00
_cell.angle_gamma   90.00
#
_symmetry.space_group_name_H-M   'P 1'
#
loop_
_entity.id
_entity.type
_entity.pdbx_description
1 polymer ?
#
loop_
_entity_poly.entity_id
_entity_poly.type
_entity_poly.pdbx_seq_one_letter_code
_entity_poly.pdbx_strand_id
1 'polypeptide(L)'
;MLISVEGIYRKGKVELPSLPAQIADDARVIVTFVDPRNVDLRARGIDEAQAADLRARLKTFAEDWDSPEMEAYDNYDAAKAGLQTR
;
A
#
# COMPACT_ATOMS: atom_id res chain seq x y z
N MET A 1 10.16 -0.95 18.47
CA MET A 1 9.98 -0.76 17.02
C MET A 1 8.65 -1.40 16.65
N LEU A 2 7.77 -0.69 15.94
CA LEU A 2 6.53 -1.27 15.40
C LEU A 2 6.85 -1.90 14.04
N ILE A 3 6.35 -3.12 13.82
CA ILE A 3 6.44 -3.81 12.54
C ILE A 3 5.00 -3.99 12.06
N SER A 4 4.70 -3.55 10.83
CA SER A 4 3.41 -3.74 10.20
C SER A 4 3.56 -4.75 9.07
N VAL A 5 2.69 -5.76 9.04
CA VAL A 5 2.66 -6.78 7.99
C VAL A 5 1.23 -6.88 7.49
N GLU A 6 1.07 -6.87 6.17
CA GLU A 6 -0.22 -7.07 5.53
C GLU A 6 -0.52 -8.57 5.39
N GLY A 7 -1.77 -8.94 5.67
CA GLY A 7 -2.26 -10.31 5.57
C GLY A 7 -3.71 -10.35 5.14
N ILE A 8 -4.17 -11.52 4.72
CA ILE A 8 -5.54 -11.70 4.24
C ILE A 8 -6.41 -12.16 5.41
N TYR A 9 -7.47 -11.41 5.71
CA TYR A 9 -8.46 -11.87 6.67
C TYR A 9 -9.44 -12.86 6.01
N ARG A 10 -9.46 -14.10 6.50
CA ARG A 10 -10.30 -15.18 5.97
C ARG A 10 -10.83 -16.06 7.09
N LYS A 11 -12.15 -16.22 7.16
CA LYS A 11 -12.85 -17.12 8.11
C LYS A 11 -12.41 -16.93 9.58
N GLY A 12 -12.24 -15.68 10.02
CA GLY A 12 -11.85 -15.38 11.40
C GLY A 12 -10.35 -15.47 11.68
N LYS A 13 -9.52 -15.69 10.66
CA LYS A 13 -8.06 -15.78 10.78
C LYS A 13 -7.37 -14.76 9.88
N VAL A 14 -6.22 -14.25 10.32
CA VAL A 14 -5.31 -13.46 9.49
C VAL A 14 -4.26 -14.42 8.93
N GLU A 15 -4.27 -14.62 7.61
CA GLU A 15 -3.28 -15.41 6.89
C GLU A 15 -2.13 -14.48 6.47
N LEU A 16 -0.96 -14.64 7.07
CA LEU A 16 0.23 -13.87 6.72
C LEU A 16 0.98 -14.59 5.57
N PRO A 17 1.35 -13.89 4.48
CA PRO A 17 2.08 -14.50 3.37
C PRO A 17 3.51 -14.87 3.76
N SER A 18 4.08 -14.19 4.75
CA SER A 18 5.37 -14.51 5.35
C SER A 18 5.36 -14.19 6.84
N LEU A 19 6.19 -14.91 7.61
CA LEU A 19 6.35 -14.63 9.03
C LEU A 19 7.26 -13.40 9.20
N PRO A 20 6.86 -12.39 9.98
CA PRO A 20 7.73 -11.27 10.30
C PRO A 20 8.95 -11.76 11.08
N ALA A 21 10.15 -11.42 10.62
CA ALA A 21 11.36 -11.73 11.36
C ALA A 21 11.46 -10.87 12.65
N GLN A 22 12.20 -11.37 13.64
CA GLN A 22 12.59 -10.60 14.83
C GLN A 22 11.42 -10.21 15.77
N ILE A 23 10.34 -10.99 15.80
CA ILE A 23 9.27 -10.87 16.79
C ILE A 23 9.45 -11.95 17.86
N ALA A 24 9.33 -11.57 19.13
CA ALA A 24 9.39 -12.50 20.24
C ALA A 24 8.15 -13.43 20.24
N ASP A 25 8.34 -14.69 20.64
CA ASP A 25 7.22 -15.57 20.99
C ASP A 25 6.37 -14.85 22.07
N ASP A 26 5.05 -14.78 21.87
CA ASP A 26 4.06 -14.04 22.69
C ASP A 26 4.01 -12.50 22.55
N ALA A 27 4.56 -11.93 21.47
CA ALA A 27 4.37 -10.50 21.19
C ALA A 27 2.89 -10.09 21.07
N ARG A 28 2.52 -8.96 21.68
CA ARG A 28 1.17 -8.38 21.55
C ARG A 28 0.95 -7.87 20.13
N VAL A 29 -0.19 -8.22 19.54
CA VAL A 29 -0.57 -7.83 18.17
C VAL A 29 -1.72 -6.84 18.18
N ILE A 30 -1.68 -5.87 17.26
CA ILE A 30 -2.80 -4.99 16.90
C ILE A 30 -3.23 -5.38 15.49
N VAL A 31 -4.51 -5.72 15.30
CA VAL A 31 -5.07 -6.05 13.99
C VAL A 31 -5.94 -4.88 13.52
N THR A 32 -5.60 -4.32 12.36
CA THR A 32 -6.38 -3.26 11.71
C THR A 32 -7.03 -3.84 10.46
N PHE A 33 -8.35 -3.77 10.36
CA PHE A 33 -9.08 -4.18 9.17
C PHE A 33 -9.18 -3.00 8.21
N VAL A 34 -8.46 -3.10 7.09
CA VAL A 34 -8.57 -2.14 6.01
C VAL A 34 -9.72 -2.58 5.12
N ASP A 35 -10.69 -1.70 4.95
CA ASP A 35 -11.79 -1.93 4.02
C ASP A 35 -11.26 -1.76 2.59
N PRO A 36 -11.33 -2.77 1.71
CA PRO A 36 -10.86 -2.69 0.32
C PRO A 36 -11.68 -1.73 -0.55
N ARG A 37 -12.47 -0.84 0.04
CA ARG A 37 -13.31 0.16 -0.64
C ARG A 37 -12.54 0.79 -1.79
N ASN A 38 -13.01 0.49 -3.00
CA ASN A 38 -12.86 1.38 -4.13
C ASN A 38 -13.24 2.78 -3.68
N VAL A 39 -12.39 3.75 -4.00
CA VAL A 39 -12.68 5.15 -3.72
C VAL A 39 -13.93 5.53 -4.51
N ASP A 40 -15.03 5.79 -3.80
CA ASP A 40 -16.22 6.36 -4.42
C ASP A 40 -15.94 7.83 -4.75
N LEU A 41 -15.58 8.08 -6.01
CA LEU A 41 -15.30 9.41 -6.52
C LEU A 41 -16.55 10.31 -6.45
N ARG A 42 -17.74 9.76 -6.67
CA ARG A 42 -19.00 10.52 -6.62
C ARG A 42 -19.33 10.97 -5.20
N ALA A 43 -19.14 10.10 -4.21
CA ALA A 43 -19.28 10.49 -2.79
C ALA A 43 -18.27 11.58 -2.37
N ARG A 44 -17.17 11.75 -3.12
CA ARG A 44 -16.17 12.80 -2.93
C ARG A 44 -16.40 14.04 -3.81
N GLY A 45 -17.54 14.12 -4.49
CA GLY A 45 -17.89 15.25 -5.35
C GLY A 45 -17.13 15.30 -6.67
N ILE A 46 -16.57 14.17 -7.11
CA ILE A 46 -15.91 14.02 -8.40
C ILE A 46 -16.84 13.23 -9.31
N ASP A 47 -17.41 13.92 -10.29
CA ASP A 47 -18.19 13.28 -11.35
C ASP A 47 -17.30 12.67 -12.44
N GLU A 48 -17.93 12.00 -13.40
CA GLU A 48 -17.23 11.30 -14.48
C GLU A 48 -16.43 12.26 -15.40
N ALA A 49 -16.95 13.46 -15.65
CA ALA A 49 -16.28 14.45 -16.48
C ALA A 49 -15.03 15.00 -15.76
N GLN A 50 -15.15 15.29 -14.47
CA GLN A 50 -14.03 15.71 -13.64
C GLN A 50 -12.98 14.60 -13.50
N ALA A 51 -13.39 13.35 -13.34
CA ALA A 51 -12.49 12.21 -13.31
C ALA A 51 -11.73 12.04 -14.64
N ALA A 52 -12.42 12.22 -15.77
CA ALA A 52 -11.82 12.15 -17.10
C ALA A 52 -10.82 13.30 -17.34
N ASP A 53 -11.18 14.53 -16.97
CA ASP A 53 -10.27 15.69 -17.04
C ASP A 53 -9.02 15.48 -16.19
N LEU A 54 -9.20 15.05 -14.93
CA LEU A 54 -8.08 14.78 -14.03
C LEU A 54 -7.16 13.70 -14.61
N ARG A 55 -7.72 12.61 -15.15
CA ARG A 55 -6.94 11.54 -15.77
C ARG A 55 -6.19 12.04 -17.01
N ALA A 56 -6.82 12.88 -17.84
CA ALA A 56 -6.18 13.46 -19.02
C ALA A 56 -5.00 14.37 -18.64
N ARG A 57 -5.17 15.22 -17.61
CA ARG A 57 -4.11 16.11 -17.11
C ARG A 57 -2.94 15.35 -16.50
N LEU A 58 -3.21 14.25 -15.81
CA LEU A 58 -2.16 13.42 -15.21
C LEU A 58 -1.43 12.54 -16.23
N LYS A 59 -2.04 12.28 -17.40
CA LYS A 59 -1.44 11.45 -18.46
C LYS A 59 -0.09 11.99 -18.94
N THR A 60 0.15 13.30 -18.86
CA THR A 60 1.44 13.90 -19.26
C THR A 60 2.61 13.45 -18.39
N PHE A 61 2.34 12.95 -17.18
CA PHE A 61 3.35 12.42 -16.27
C PHE A 61 3.46 10.89 -16.33
N ALA A 62 2.66 10.23 -17.18
CA ALA A 62 2.61 8.76 -17.22
C ALA A 62 3.95 8.15 -17.62
N GLU A 63 4.67 8.74 -18.58
CA GLU A 63 5.98 8.21 -18.99
C GLU A 63 7.01 8.24 -17.84
N ASP A 64 7.08 9.35 -17.10
CA ASP A 64 7.98 9.47 -15.95
C ASP A 64 7.52 8.56 -14.80
N TRP A 65 6.21 8.48 -14.56
CA TRP A 65 5.63 7.70 -13.46
C TRP A 65 5.66 6.18 -13.70
N ASP A 66 5.49 5.74 -14.94
CA ASP A 66 5.53 4.34 -15.37
C ASP A 66 6.96 3.87 -15.69
N SER A 67 7.97 4.72 -15.46
CA SER A 67 9.37 4.35 -15.64
C SER A 67 9.80 3.29 -14.60
N PRO A 68 10.69 2.33 -14.96
CA PRO A 68 11.15 1.30 -14.03
C PRO A 68 11.77 1.85 -12.75
N GLU A 69 12.35 3.04 -12.81
CA GLU A 69 12.93 3.74 -11.66
C GLU A 69 11.89 4.07 -10.59
N MET A 70 10.63 4.26 -10.98
CA MET A 70 9.53 4.57 -10.05
C MET A 70 9.01 3.35 -9.30
N GLU A 71 9.27 2.13 -9.78
CA GLU A 71 8.95 0.88 -9.06
C GLU A 71 9.64 0.82 -7.68
N ALA A 72 10.74 1.56 -7.50
CA ALA A 72 11.42 1.68 -6.21
C ALA A 72 10.52 2.24 -5.09
N TYR A 73 9.49 3.02 -5.45
CA TYR A 73 8.54 3.58 -4.49
C TYR A 73 7.45 2.60 -4.05
N ASP A 74 7.18 1.55 -4.82
CA ASP A 74 6.18 0.53 -4.46
C ASP A 74 6.56 -0.20 -3.16
N ASN A 75 7.87 -0.33 -2.91
CA ASN A 75 8.42 -0.96 -1.72
C ASN A 75 9.36 -0.01 -0.96
N TYR A 76 9.05 1.29 -0.95
CA TYR A 76 9.91 2.33 -0.42
C TYR A 76 10.47 2.03 0.99
N ASP A 77 9.61 1.60 1.91
CA ASP A 77 10.03 1.31 3.28
C ASP A 77 10.99 0.11 3.38
N ALA A 78 10.77 -0.92 2.56
CA ALA A 78 11.67 -2.08 2.48
C ALA A 78 13.03 -1.69 1.86
N ALA A 79 13.00 -0.91 0.78
CA ALA A 79 14.21 -0.39 0.14
C ALA A 79 15.03 0.50 1.08
N LYS A 80 14.35 1.37 1.85
CA LYS A 80 14.97 2.25 2.85
C LYS A 80 15.61 1.47 4.01
N ALA A 81 14.96 0.42 4.50
CA ALA A 81 15.51 -0.40 5.59
C ALA A 81 16.82 -1.11 5.20
N GLY A 82 16.93 -1.59 3.95
CA GLY A 82 18.15 -2.21 3.42
C GLY A 82 19.35 -1.25 3.28
N LEU A 83 19.11 0.05 3.14
CA LEU A 83 20.17 1.07 3.08
C LEU A 83 20.73 1.41 4.46
N GLN A 84 19.96 1.25 5.53
CA GLN A 84 20.39 1.55 6.91
C GLN A 84 21.17 0.39 7.57
N THR A 85 21.21 -0.77 6.91
CA THR A 85 21.88 -1.98 7.39
C THR A 85 23.22 -2.25 6.70
N ARG A 86 23.63 -1.38 5.77
CA ARG A 86 24.95 -1.33 5.14
C ARG A 86 25.83 -0.26 5.79
#